data_AF-A0A1I5UBB4-F1
#
_entry.id   AF-A0A1I5UBB4-F1
#
_cell.length_a   1.000
_cell.length_b   1.000
_cell.length_c   1.000
_cell.angle_alpha   90.00
_cell.angle_beta   90.00
_cell.angle_gamma   90.00
#
_symmetry.space_group_name_H-M   'P 1'
#
loop_
_entity.id
_entity.type
_entity.pdbx_description
1 polymer ?
#
loop_
_entity_poly.entity_id
_entity_poly.type
_entity_poly.pdbx_seq_one_letter_code
_entity_poly.pdbx_strand_id
1 'polypeptide(L)'
;MKQLHYLVICILILSCSKNHSANKLKENAKKQSEDIDIINDLLSKHPNAVLWDSLNGDFSIDYYPALNSSFQIISDVSIDDIYIKDSSYYVLAQSGIEPIFYFTLKVNDNLKNLFDSRRGDLKLKKIFIVTHLFGIKKGFDIEYLGYDPDSNHDFTSEETFFRATGDLIDIKTIE
;
A
#
# COMPACT_ATOMS: atom_id res chain seq x y z
N MET A 1 -15.58 16.91 -48.82
CA MET A 1 -15.13 15.89 -47.84
C MET A 1 -13.68 16.02 -47.38
N LYS A 2 -12.71 16.42 -48.21
CA LYS A 2 -11.29 16.56 -47.77
C LYS A 2 -11.05 17.64 -46.69
N GLN A 3 -11.79 18.75 -46.72
CA GLN A 3 -11.65 19.85 -45.74
C GLN A 3 -12.11 19.48 -44.33
N LEU A 4 -13.05 18.53 -44.18
CA LEU A 4 -13.52 18.07 -42.87
C LEU A 4 -12.45 17.26 -42.13
N HIS A 5 -11.61 16.52 -42.86
CA HIS A 5 -10.54 15.70 -42.29
C HIS A 5 -9.43 16.55 -41.68
N TYR A 6 -9.08 17.67 -42.32
CA TYR A 6 -8.09 18.61 -41.77
C TYR A 6 -8.60 19.30 -40.48
N LEU A 7 -9.90 19.58 -40.39
CA LEU A 7 -10.49 20.16 -39.19
C LEU A 7 -10.42 19.18 -38.00
N VAL A 8 -10.74 17.90 -38.23
CA VAL A 8 -10.67 16.86 -37.19
C VAL A 8 -9.24 16.62 -36.72
N ILE A 9 -8.26 16.63 -37.65
CA ILE A 9 -6.83 16.51 -37.30
C ILE A 9 -6.34 17.72 -36.51
N CYS A 10 -6.73 18.94 -36.89
CA CYS A 10 -6.38 20.14 -36.13
C CYS A 10 -7.00 20.15 -34.72
N ILE A 11 -8.24 19.66 -34.56
CA ILE A 11 -8.90 19.52 -33.25
C ILE A 11 -8.18 18.47 -32.39
N LEU A 12 -7.78 17.33 -32.96
CA LEU A 12 -7.02 16.29 -32.24
C LEU A 12 -5.64 16.78 -31.78
N ILE A 13 -4.94 17.57 -32.59
CA ILE A 13 -3.63 18.14 -32.23
C ILE A 13 -3.77 19.23 -31.14
N LEU A 14 -4.85 20.03 -31.18
CA LEU A 14 -5.14 21.05 -30.16
C LEU A 14 -5.70 20.46 -28.85
N SER A 15 -6.39 19.31 -28.90
CA SER A 15 -6.83 18.57 -27.71
C SER A 15 -5.71 17.84 -26.97
N CYS A 16 -4.53 17.66 -27.59
CA CYS A 16 -3.28 17.35 -26.91
C CYS A 16 -2.73 18.59 -26.17
N SER A 17 -3.47 19.06 -25.18
CA SER A 17 -3.05 20.20 -24.35
C SER A 17 -1.83 19.82 -23.50
N LYS A 18 -0.66 20.38 -23.84
CA LYS A 18 0.60 20.23 -23.10
C LYS A 18 0.52 20.72 -21.65
N ASN A 19 -0.48 21.52 -21.29
CA ASN A 19 -0.59 22.13 -19.97
C ASN A 19 -1.12 21.18 -18.90
N HIS A 20 -1.93 20.18 -19.25
CA HIS A 20 -2.45 19.23 -18.24
C HIS A 20 -1.41 18.19 -17.83
N SER A 21 -0.49 17.85 -18.75
CA SER A 21 0.62 16.93 -18.54
C SER A 21 1.73 17.53 -17.68
N ALA A 22 2.12 18.78 -17.91
CA ALA A 22 3.22 19.42 -17.19
C ALA A 22 2.94 19.63 -15.69
N ASN A 23 1.70 20.00 -15.33
CA ASN A 23 1.32 20.15 -13.92
C ASN A 23 1.22 18.79 -13.20
N LYS A 24 0.65 17.77 -13.84
CA LYS A 24 0.66 16.39 -13.30
C LYS A 24 2.07 15.83 -13.12
N LEU A 25 2.97 16.11 -14.07
CA LEU A 25 4.39 15.72 -13.97
C LEU A 25 5.08 16.41 -12.78
N LYS A 26 4.83 17.71 -12.56
CA LYS A 26 5.38 18.43 -11.41
C LYS A 26 4.82 17.95 -10.07
N GLU A 27 3.52 17.68 -10.00
CA GLU A 27 2.89 17.12 -8.80
C GLU A 27 3.41 15.71 -8.49
N ASN A 28 3.56 14.87 -9.51
CA ASN A 28 4.13 13.53 -9.35
C ASN A 28 5.60 13.58 -8.92
N ALA A 29 6.40 14.47 -9.50
CA ALA A 29 7.79 14.67 -9.10
C ALA A 29 7.91 15.18 -7.66
N LYS A 30 7.00 16.09 -7.24
CA LYS A 30 6.95 16.58 -5.87
C LYS A 30 6.58 15.45 -4.88
N LYS A 31 5.55 14.65 -5.20
CA LYS A 31 5.15 13.50 -4.37
C LYS A 31 6.26 12.46 -4.24
N GLN A 32 6.95 12.16 -5.34
CA GLN A 32 8.11 11.26 -5.31
C GLN A 32 9.23 11.78 -4.41
N SER A 33 9.48 13.10 -4.41
CA SER A 33 10.46 13.71 -3.50
C SER A 33 10.05 13.56 -2.04
N GLU A 34 8.78 13.79 -1.71
CA GLU A 34 8.27 13.65 -0.33
C GLU A 34 8.36 12.19 0.15
N ASP A 35 8.06 11.22 -0.71
CA ASP A 35 8.22 9.80 -0.41
C ASP A 35 9.69 9.42 -0.15
N ILE A 36 10.61 9.92 -0.99
CA ILE A 36 12.05 9.67 -0.83
C ILE A 36 12.56 10.23 0.49
N ASP A 37 12.14 11.45 0.87
CA ASP A 37 12.56 12.07 2.14
C ASP A 37 12.07 11.26 3.35
N ILE A 38 10.84 10.74 3.31
CA ILE A 38 10.28 9.88 4.36
C ILE A 38 11.00 8.54 4.43
N ILE A 39 11.26 7.93 3.28
CA ILE A 39 12.03 6.68 3.20
C ILE A 39 13.44 6.89 3.79
N ASN A 40 14.10 8.00 3.46
CA ASN A 40 15.40 8.34 4.02
C ASN A 40 15.35 8.60 5.53
N ASP A 41 14.31 9.26 6.06
CA ASP A 41 14.08 9.42 7.50
C ASP A 41 13.94 8.05 8.19
N LEU A 42 13.13 7.16 7.61
CA LEU A 42 12.93 5.81 8.14
C LEU A 42 14.21 4.97 8.09
N LEU A 43 14.96 5.00 6.98
CA LEU A 43 16.25 4.32 6.85
C LEU A 43 17.30 4.88 7.81
N SER A 44 17.27 6.17 8.11
CA SER A 44 18.19 6.76 9.10
C SER A 44 17.96 6.22 10.53
N LYS A 45 16.70 5.88 10.86
CA LYS A 45 16.29 5.31 12.15
C LYS A 45 16.45 3.80 12.18
N HIS A 46 16.26 3.16 11.02
CA HIS A 46 16.25 1.71 10.83
C HIS A 46 17.20 1.35 9.67
N PRO A 47 18.54 1.42 9.88
CA PRO A 47 19.55 1.34 8.81
C PRO A 47 19.64 0.00 8.05
N ASN A 48 18.90 -1.02 8.51
CA ASN A 48 18.81 -2.33 7.87
C ASN A 48 17.42 -2.63 7.29
N ALA A 49 16.52 -1.64 7.30
CA ALA A 49 15.21 -1.81 6.71
C ALA A 49 15.33 -1.80 5.18
N VAL A 50 14.59 -2.70 4.53
CA VAL A 50 14.53 -2.79 3.07
C VAL A 50 13.16 -2.27 2.64
N LEU A 51 13.13 -1.40 1.63
CA LEU A 51 11.87 -0.99 1.03
C LEU A 51 11.25 -2.20 0.34
N TRP A 52 10.06 -2.57 0.79
CA TRP A 52 9.31 -3.65 0.19
C TRP A 52 8.41 -3.11 -0.90
N ASP A 53 8.77 -3.44 -2.15
CA ASP A 53 7.89 -3.28 -3.29
C ASP A 53 6.85 -4.41 -3.32
N SER A 54 5.58 -4.06 -3.10
CA SER A 54 4.44 -4.97 -3.11
C SER A 54 3.93 -5.31 -4.52
N LEU A 55 4.55 -4.79 -5.59
CA LEU A 55 4.23 -5.17 -6.95
C LEU A 55 4.55 -6.67 -7.15
N ASN A 56 3.52 -7.49 -7.33
CA ASN A 56 3.57 -8.94 -7.59
C ASN A 56 4.83 -9.65 -7.05
N GLY A 57 4.75 -10.18 -5.82
CA GLY A 57 5.89 -10.78 -5.11
C GLY A 57 6.65 -11.86 -5.88
N ASP A 58 5.98 -12.60 -6.77
CA ASP A 58 6.63 -13.64 -7.58
C ASP A 58 7.61 -13.07 -8.63
N PHE A 59 7.48 -11.78 -8.99
CA PHE A 59 8.28 -11.12 -10.03
C PHE A 59 9.00 -9.84 -9.56
N SER A 60 8.83 -9.44 -8.30
CA SER A 60 9.53 -8.29 -7.76
C SER A 60 11.02 -8.58 -7.57
N ILE A 61 11.86 -7.69 -8.10
CA ILE A 61 13.32 -7.73 -7.91
C ILE A 61 13.67 -7.59 -6.42
N ASP A 62 12.86 -6.85 -5.67
CA ASP A 62 13.08 -6.56 -4.26
C ASP A 62 12.48 -7.61 -3.31
N TYR A 63 11.77 -8.61 -3.85
CA TYR A 63 11.09 -9.64 -3.06
C TYR A 63 12.03 -10.42 -2.13
N TYR A 64 13.08 -11.04 -2.69
CA TYR A 64 13.98 -11.87 -1.89
C TYR A 64 14.78 -11.05 -0.87
N PRO A 65 15.32 -9.86 -1.21
CA PRO A 65 15.91 -8.95 -0.22
C PRO A 65 14.94 -8.56 0.90
N ALA A 66 13.69 -8.23 0.59
CA ALA A 66 12.69 -7.81 1.58
C ALA A 66 12.26 -8.96 2.50
N LEU A 67 12.09 -10.19 1.99
CA LEU A 67 11.72 -11.34 2.81
C LEU A 67 12.79 -11.75 3.82
N ASN A 68 14.05 -11.54 3.47
CA ASN A 68 15.18 -11.94 4.30
C ASN A 68 15.71 -10.80 5.19
N SER A 69 15.17 -9.59 5.05
CA SER A 69 15.54 -8.49 5.92
C SER A 69 14.87 -8.64 7.29
N SER A 70 15.55 -8.16 8.33
CA SER A 70 14.94 -8.08 9.67
C SER A 70 13.83 -7.03 9.73
N PHE A 71 13.90 -5.99 8.88
CA PHE A 71 12.88 -4.96 8.83
C PHE A 71 12.49 -4.66 7.38
N GLN A 72 11.20 -4.43 7.15
CA GLN A 72 10.67 -3.97 5.87
C GLN A 72 10.02 -2.60 6.04
N ILE A 73 10.21 -1.71 5.06
CA ILE A 73 9.43 -0.49 4.90
C ILE A 73 8.35 -0.78 3.86
N ILE A 74 7.08 -0.64 4.21
CA ILE A 74 5.96 -0.82 3.28
C ILE A 74 5.29 0.54 3.06
N SER A 75 5.14 0.96 1.80
CA SER A 75 4.47 2.20 1.43
C SER A 75 3.02 1.99 1.03
N ASP A 76 2.28 3.09 0.94
CA ASP A 76 0.90 3.13 0.46
C ASP A 76 -0.02 2.17 1.21
N VAL A 77 0.20 2.06 2.51
CA VAL A 77 -0.57 1.20 3.40
C VAL A 77 -1.88 1.87 3.79
N SER A 78 -2.95 1.06 3.86
CA SER A 78 -4.24 1.43 4.45
C SER A 78 -4.44 0.63 5.74
N ILE A 79 -4.95 1.27 6.79
CA ILE A 79 -5.35 0.58 8.02
C ILE A 79 -6.82 0.24 7.91
N ASP A 80 -7.14 -1.05 7.95
CA ASP A 80 -8.51 -1.56 7.86
C ASP A 80 -9.16 -1.63 9.24
N ASP A 81 -8.42 -2.12 10.25
CA ASP A 81 -8.92 -2.26 11.60
C ASP A 81 -7.82 -2.20 12.67
N ILE A 82 -8.21 -1.88 13.90
CA ILE A 82 -7.35 -1.86 15.08
C ILE A 82 -8.08 -2.55 16.22
N TYR A 83 -7.55 -3.68 16.69
CA TYR A 83 -8.20 -4.52 17.69
C TYR A 83 -7.23 -4.97 18.79
N ILE A 84 -7.79 -5.50 19.88
CA ILE A 84 -7.04 -6.02 21.03
C ILE A 84 -7.26 -7.52 21.12
N LYS A 85 -6.19 -8.29 21.22
CA LYS A 85 -6.21 -9.74 21.45
C LYS A 85 -5.14 -10.12 22.45
N ASP A 86 -5.48 -10.93 23.46
CA ASP A 86 -4.54 -11.39 24.49
C ASP A 86 -3.73 -10.25 25.13
N SER A 87 -4.43 -9.17 25.48
CA SER A 87 -3.85 -7.93 26.06
C SER A 87 -2.84 -7.18 25.16
N SER A 88 -2.72 -7.56 23.89
CA SER A 88 -1.88 -6.90 22.90
C SER A 88 -2.72 -6.19 21.86
N TYR A 89 -2.27 -5.01 21.41
CA TYR A 89 -2.91 -4.29 20.31
C TYR A 89 -2.41 -4.83 18.97
N TYR A 90 -3.30 -4.88 18.00
CA TYR A 90 -3.01 -5.28 16.64
C TYR A 90 -3.62 -4.30 15.64
N VAL A 91 -2.91 -4.15 14.54
CA VAL A 91 -3.35 -3.39 13.37
C VAL A 91 -3.53 -4.38 12.23
N LEU A 92 -4.71 -4.37 11.61
CA LEU A 92 -4.96 -4.99 10.32
C LEU A 92 -4.76 -3.93 9.25
N ALA A 93 -3.83 -4.17 8.33
CA ALA A 93 -3.46 -3.24 7.29
C ALA A 93 -3.38 -3.93 5.93
N GLN A 94 -3.49 -3.17 4.86
CA GLN A 94 -3.34 -3.66 3.49
C GLN A 94 -2.50 -2.74 2.61
N SER A 95 -1.87 -3.31 1.58
CA SER A 95 -1.14 -2.59 0.53
C SER A 95 -1.36 -3.28 -0.82
N GLY A 96 -1.28 -2.51 -1.91
CA GLY A 96 -1.49 -2.98 -3.27
C GLY A 96 -2.94 -2.85 -3.75
N ILE A 97 -3.14 -3.13 -5.04
CA ILE A 97 -4.46 -3.12 -5.70
C ILE A 97 -4.81 -4.53 -6.15
N GLU A 98 -3.88 -5.21 -6.82
CA GLU A 98 -3.99 -6.63 -7.18
C GLU A 98 -2.58 -7.16 -7.54
N PRO A 99 -2.06 -8.21 -6.88
CA PRO A 99 -2.61 -8.87 -5.68
C PRO A 99 -2.63 -7.93 -4.46
N ILE A 100 -3.60 -8.12 -3.55
CA ILE A 100 -3.67 -7.37 -2.28
C ILE A 100 -2.87 -8.11 -1.21
N PHE A 101 -2.06 -7.36 -0.45
CA PHE A 101 -1.29 -7.87 0.67
C PHE A 101 -1.90 -7.39 1.98
N TYR A 102 -2.23 -8.34 2.85
CA TYR A 102 -2.76 -8.06 4.19
C TYR A 102 -1.72 -8.34 5.27
N PHE A 103 -1.68 -7.45 6.26
CA PHE A 103 -0.75 -7.48 7.38
C PHE A 103 -1.52 -7.49 8.69
N THR A 104 -1.26 -8.46 9.55
CA THR A 104 -1.68 -8.42 10.95
C THR A 104 -0.45 -8.15 11.80
N LEU A 105 -0.34 -6.92 12.29
CA LEU A 105 0.85 -6.43 12.97
C LEU A 105 0.58 -6.16 14.45
N LYS A 106 1.36 -6.79 15.32
CA LYS A 106 1.33 -6.51 16.75
C LYS A 106 1.93 -5.13 17.01
N VAL A 107 1.23 -4.32 17.79
CA VAL A 107 1.61 -2.94 18.10
C VAL A 107 2.32 -2.90 19.44
N ASN A 108 3.46 -2.20 19.49
CA ASN A 108 4.18 -1.94 20.73
C ASN A 108 3.52 -0.81 21.57
N ASP A 109 3.90 -0.69 22.83
CA ASP A 109 3.29 0.27 23.77
C ASP A 109 3.43 1.73 23.33
N ASN A 110 4.51 2.08 22.63
CA ASN A 110 4.73 3.45 22.15
C ASN A 110 3.71 3.83 21.07
N LEU A 111 3.45 2.92 20.14
CA LEU A 111 2.51 3.12 19.03
C LEU A 111 1.05 2.94 19.45
N LYS A 112 0.78 2.20 20.51
CA LYS A 112 -0.56 2.09 21.10
C LYS A 112 -1.16 3.48 21.40
N ASN A 113 -0.38 4.38 21.99
CA ASN A 113 -0.83 5.75 22.32
C ASN A 113 -1.22 6.57 21.08
N LEU A 114 -0.54 6.34 19.95
CA LEU A 114 -0.87 6.98 18.68
C LEU A 114 -2.26 6.53 18.17
N PHE A 115 -2.54 5.23 18.25
CA PHE A 115 -3.84 4.70 17.81
C PHE A 115 -4.97 5.03 18.77
N ASP A 116 -4.73 4.98 20.08
CA ASP A 116 -5.71 5.39 21.09
C ASP A 116 -6.11 6.87 20.94
N SER A 117 -5.16 7.75 20.60
CA SER A 117 -5.42 9.20 20.43
C SER A 117 -6.09 9.58 19.10
N ARG A 118 -6.03 8.71 18.08
CA ARG A 118 -6.58 8.97 16.73
C ARG A 118 -7.78 8.10 16.39
N ARG A 119 -8.35 7.40 17.38
CA ARG A 119 -9.48 6.46 17.20
C ARG A 119 -10.69 7.20 16.62
N GLY A 120 -10.96 7.00 15.33
CA GLY A 120 -12.09 7.59 14.60
C GLY A 120 -11.73 8.63 13.52
N ASP A 121 -10.48 9.12 13.47
CA ASP A 121 -10.06 10.22 12.57
C ASP A 121 -8.93 9.84 11.60
N LEU A 122 -8.63 8.55 11.47
CA LEU A 122 -7.57 8.04 10.59
C LEU A 122 -8.00 8.05 9.10
N LYS A 123 -8.41 9.21 8.56
CA LYS A 123 -8.35 9.48 7.12
C LYS A 123 -6.91 9.79 6.72
N LEU A 124 -6.00 8.86 6.99
CA LEU A 124 -4.57 9.05 6.69
C LEU A 124 -4.38 8.86 5.19
N LYS A 125 -3.98 9.93 4.50
CA LYS A 125 -3.69 9.88 3.07
C LYS A 125 -2.23 9.48 2.89
N LYS A 126 -2.00 8.17 2.92
CA LYS A 126 -0.72 7.48 2.76
C LYS A 126 0.01 7.20 4.07
N ILE A 127 0.29 5.92 4.27
CA ILE A 127 0.94 5.39 5.47
C ILE A 127 2.17 4.59 5.02
N PHE A 128 3.28 4.84 5.70
CA PHE A 128 4.48 4.03 5.66
C PHE A 128 4.58 3.28 6.99
N ILE A 129 4.85 1.99 6.94
CA ILE A 129 5.11 1.18 8.13
C ILE A 129 6.49 0.56 8.06
N VAL A 130 7.15 0.47 9.21
CA VAL A 130 8.33 -0.37 9.40
C VAL A 130 7.89 -1.59 10.19
N THR A 131 8.16 -2.78 9.69
CA THR A 131 7.69 -4.03 10.30
C THR A 131 8.74 -5.13 10.30
N HIS A 132 8.61 -6.08 11.21
CA HIS A 132 9.30 -7.37 11.19
C HIS A 132 8.28 -8.49 10.93
N LEU A 133 8.34 -9.13 9.77
CA LEU A 133 7.42 -10.21 9.37
C LEU A 133 8.01 -11.59 9.65
N PHE A 134 7.16 -12.52 10.09
CA PHE A 134 7.60 -13.88 10.43
C PHE A 134 6.71 -14.99 9.87
N GLY A 135 5.54 -14.65 9.33
CA GLY A 135 4.62 -15.65 8.77
C GLY A 135 3.94 -15.10 7.54
N ILE A 136 4.45 -15.46 6.35
CA ILE A 136 3.86 -15.06 5.06
C ILE A 136 3.27 -16.30 4.41
N LYS A 137 1.98 -16.23 4.06
CA LYS A 137 1.26 -17.30 3.39
C LYS A 137 0.54 -16.75 2.16
N LYS A 138 0.62 -17.49 1.06
CA LYS A 138 -0.23 -17.30 -0.13
C LYS A 138 -1.57 -17.95 0.17
N GLY A 139 -2.65 -17.19 0.12
CA GLY A 139 -4.00 -17.69 0.39
C GLY A 139 -4.73 -18.07 -0.90
N PHE A 140 -5.38 -19.24 -0.90
CA PHE A 140 -6.60 -19.51 -1.66
C PHE A 140 -7.82 -19.71 -0.72
N ASP A 141 -7.60 -19.67 0.60
CA ASP A 141 -8.63 -20.00 1.58
C ASP A 141 -9.45 -18.76 1.92
N ILE A 142 -10.67 -18.74 1.38
CA ILE A 142 -11.79 -17.97 1.89
C ILE A 142 -12.14 -18.56 3.27
N GLU A 143 -11.49 -18.11 4.34
CA GLU A 143 -12.12 -18.21 5.66
C GLU A 143 -13.25 -17.19 5.70
N TYR A 144 -14.43 -17.73 5.40
CA TYR A 144 -15.67 -17.07 5.12
C TYR A 144 -16.24 -16.36 6.37
N LEU A 145 -16.24 -15.02 6.41
CA LEU A 145 -17.08 -14.23 7.33
C LEU A 145 -18.31 -13.69 6.56
N GLY A 146 -19.35 -14.54 6.43
CA GLY A 146 -20.72 -14.19 5.96
C GLY A 146 -20.96 -14.19 4.44
N TYR A 147 -21.40 -15.33 3.86
CA TYR A 147 -21.68 -15.49 2.41
C TYR A 147 -23.06 -14.93 2.08
N ASP A 148 -23.11 -14.02 1.10
CA ASP A 148 -24.32 -13.67 0.36
C ASP A 148 -24.41 -14.57 -0.89
N PRO A 149 -25.33 -15.57 -0.90
CA PRO A 149 -25.42 -16.59 -1.94
C PRO A 149 -25.89 -16.11 -3.31
N ASP A 150 -26.28 -14.84 -3.47
CA ASP A 150 -26.84 -14.34 -4.73
C ASP A 150 -25.84 -13.51 -5.58
N SER A 151 -24.59 -13.37 -5.14
CA SER A 151 -23.55 -12.76 -5.98
C SER A 151 -23.02 -13.77 -7.01
N ASN A 152 -23.59 -13.76 -8.22
CA ASN A 152 -22.99 -14.39 -9.40
C ASN A 152 -21.71 -13.65 -9.80
N HIS A 153 -20.63 -13.86 -9.04
CA HIS A 153 -19.28 -13.57 -9.48
C HIS A 153 -18.67 -14.88 -10.02
N ASP A 154 -18.38 -14.87 -11.31
CA ASP A 154 -17.64 -15.93 -11.99
C ASP A 154 -16.17 -15.84 -11.53
N PHE A 155 -15.83 -16.53 -10.43
CA PHE A 155 -14.49 -16.55 -9.82
C PHE A 155 -13.47 -17.39 -10.61
N THR A 156 -13.47 -17.28 -11.94
CA THR A 156 -12.50 -17.96 -12.82
C THR A 156 -11.16 -17.21 -12.96
N SER A 157 -10.98 -16.08 -12.29
CA SER A 157 -9.68 -15.51 -11.95
C SER A 157 -9.49 -15.57 -10.44
N GLU A 158 -8.67 -16.51 -9.97
CA GLU A 158 -8.28 -16.62 -8.56
C GLU A 158 -7.56 -15.33 -8.13
N GLU A 159 -8.27 -14.41 -7.48
CA GLU A 159 -7.67 -13.23 -6.85
C GLU A 159 -6.64 -13.72 -5.83
N THR A 160 -5.37 -13.64 -6.22
CA THR A 160 -4.28 -14.08 -5.36
C THR A 160 -4.10 -13.02 -4.29
N PHE A 161 -4.27 -13.37 -3.02
CA PHE A 161 -3.92 -12.50 -1.91
C PHE A 161 -2.84 -13.13 -1.02
N PHE A 162 -2.09 -12.27 -0.36
CA PHE A 162 -1.04 -12.67 0.56
C PHE A 162 -1.39 -12.19 1.97
N ARG A 163 -1.18 -13.04 2.97
CA ARG A 163 -1.33 -12.67 4.38
C ARG A 163 0.01 -12.80 5.09
N ALA A 164 0.35 -11.76 5.85
CA ALA A 164 1.55 -11.71 6.64
C ALA A 164 1.25 -11.33 8.10
N THR A 165 1.96 -11.97 9.05
CA THR A 165 1.95 -11.56 10.46
C THR A 165 3.31 -11.03 10.87
N GLY A 166 3.30 -10.02 11.73
CA GLY A 166 4.53 -9.35 12.16
C GLY A 166 4.38 -8.47 13.39
N ASP A 167 5.45 -7.75 13.69
CA ASP A 167 5.47 -6.67 14.67
C ASP A 167 5.53 -5.32 13.95
N LEU A 168 4.73 -4.35 14.38
CA LEU A 168 4.80 -2.97 13.92
C LEU A 168 5.88 -2.24 14.73
N ILE A 169 6.91 -1.77 14.03
CA ILE A 169 8.07 -1.10 14.61
C ILE A 169 7.88 0.41 14.60
N ASP A 170 7.48 0.97 13.45
CA ASP A 170 7.33 2.41 13.25
C ASP A 170 6.24 2.70 12.21
N ILE A 171 5.67 3.91 12.24
CA ILE A 171 4.65 4.37 11.31
C ILE A 171 4.82 5.86 10.99
N LYS A 172 4.72 6.20 9.71
CA LYS A 172 4.68 7.58 9.22
C LYS A 172 3.45 7.80 8.38
N THR A 173 2.83 8.95 8.56
CA THR A 173 1.59 9.33 7.87
C THR A 173 1.80 10.64 7.14
N ILE A 174 1.28 10.73 5.92
CA ILE A 174 1.18 11.98 5.17
C ILE A 174 -0.28 12.46 5.25
N GLU A 175 -0.48 13.77 5.38
CA GLU A 175 -1.80 14.43 5.37
C GLU A 175 -2.18 14.95 3.98
#